data_AF-A0A672KUA7-F1
#
_entry.id   AF-A0A672KUA7-F1
#
_cell.length_a   1.000
_cell.length_b   1.000
_cell.length_c   1.000
_cell.angle_alpha   90.00
_cell.angle_beta   90.00
_cell.angle_gamma   90.00
#
_symmetry.space_group_name_H-M   'P 1'
#
loop_
_entity.id
_entity.type
_entity.pdbx_description
1 polymer ?
#
loop_
_entity_poly.entity_id
_entity_poly.type
_entity_poly.pdbx_seq_one_letter_code
_entity_poly.pdbx_strand_id
1 'polypeptide(L)'
;ATGNTILGESIFSENAVTSVCMSKKAAVGQRTITAVDTPGLFNPAVSDEDLMNEIKNGALTSAPGPHVILLVIRLDVKLTEDERNFVTWIQNNFGEDAVNYTFILFTHADHLNGESVEDHIRRSPDLQRLIDQCDGRYHSFNNRDRRNTDQVTELLEEMERMLLQHRALKAFFLVGLEC
;
A
#
# COMPACT_ATOMS: atom_id res chain seq x y z
N ALA A 1 0.36 -6.69 -10.43
CA ALA A 1 -0.27 -6.12 -9.22
C ALA A 1 0.64 -6.30 -8.01
N THR A 2 0.77 -5.30 -7.14
CA THR A 2 1.64 -5.33 -5.94
C THR A 2 1.30 -6.48 -4.99
N GLY A 3 0.02 -6.76 -4.76
CA GLY A 3 -0.40 -7.88 -3.92
C GLY A 3 0.09 -9.24 -4.44
N ASN A 4 0.20 -9.41 -5.77
CA ASN A 4 0.73 -10.63 -6.35
C ASN A 4 2.21 -10.81 -6.06
N THR A 5 2.98 -9.71 -6.09
CA THR A 5 4.40 -9.72 -5.73
C THR A 5 4.58 -10.07 -4.25
N ILE A 6 3.82 -9.46 -3.35
CA ILE A 6 3.96 -9.70 -1.90
C ILE A 6 3.54 -11.13 -1.53
N LEU A 7 2.44 -11.63 -2.10
CA LEU A 7 1.95 -12.98 -1.78
C LEU A 7 2.67 -14.08 -2.57
N GLY A 8 3.42 -13.74 -3.62
CA GLY A 8 4.06 -14.71 -4.52
C GLY A 8 3.08 -15.51 -5.39
N GLU A 9 1.83 -15.06 -5.51
CA GLU A 9 0.76 -15.73 -6.24
C GLU A 9 0.07 -14.75 -7.21
N SER A 10 -0.33 -15.20 -8.40
CA SER A 10 -1.06 -14.36 -9.39
C SER A 10 -2.57 -14.41 -9.15
N ILE A 11 -3.08 -13.58 -8.24
CA ILE A 11 -4.46 -13.67 -7.72
C ILE A 11 -5.25 -12.39 -7.99
N PHE A 12 -4.63 -11.25 -7.74
CA PHE A 12 -5.20 -9.94 -8.03
C PHE A 12 -5.07 -9.67 -9.52
N SER A 13 -6.15 -9.17 -10.13
CA SER A 13 -6.13 -8.80 -11.53
C SER A 13 -5.11 -7.69 -11.76
N GLU A 14 -4.35 -7.77 -12.84
CA GLU A 14 -3.35 -6.75 -13.18
C GLU A 14 -3.89 -5.69 -14.15
N ASN A 15 -5.05 -5.95 -14.75
CA ASN A 15 -5.63 -5.16 -15.83
C ASN A 15 -7.09 -4.75 -15.58
N ALA A 16 -7.63 -5.03 -14.39
CA ALA A 16 -9.01 -4.70 -14.05
C ALA A 16 -9.01 -3.78 -12.83
N VAL A 17 -9.79 -2.71 -12.93
CA VAL A 17 -10.08 -1.82 -11.81
C VAL A 17 -10.78 -2.64 -10.73
N THR A 18 -10.17 -2.74 -9.55
CA THR A 18 -10.78 -3.39 -8.39
C THR A 18 -12.00 -2.56 -7.98
N SER A 19 -13.20 -3.13 -8.09
CA SER A 19 -14.46 -2.48 -7.69
C SER A 19 -15.00 -2.99 -6.35
N VAL A 20 -14.44 -4.10 -5.85
CA VAL A 20 -14.82 -4.77 -4.60
C VAL A 20 -13.55 -5.23 -3.91
N CYS A 21 -13.48 -5.12 -2.58
CA CYS A 21 -12.34 -5.58 -1.81
C CYS A 21 -12.12 -7.08 -2.01
N MET A 22 -10.86 -7.46 -2.29
CA MET A 22 -10.45 -8.85 -2.38
C MET A 22 -9.46 -9.16 -1.26
N SER A 23 -9.82 -10.10 -0.39
CA SER A 23 -8.94 -10.58 0.68
C SER A 23 -8.32 -11.92 0.30
N LYS A 24 -7.01 -12.02 0.44
CA LYS A 24 -6.30 -13.27 0.24
C LYS A 24 -5.25 -13.50 1.31
N LYS A 25 -5.26 -14.72 1.84
CA LYS A 25 -4.27 -15.23 2.78
C LYS A 25 -3.29 -16.17 2.07
N ALA A 26 -1.99 -15.97 2.25
CA ALA A 26 -0.94 -16.83 1.72
C ALA A 26 0.23 -16.98 2.72
N ALA A 27 1.07 -17.99 2.51
CA ALA A 27 2.31 -18.17 3.25
C ALA A 27 3.46 -17.45 2.53
N VAL A 28 4.13 -16.53 3.24
CA VAL A 28 5.27 -15.75 2.72
C VAL A 28 6.45 -15.98 3.65
N GLY A 29 7.41 -16.79 3.22
CA GLY A 29 8.46 -17.31 4.10
C GLY A 29 7.87 -18.12 5.26
N GLN A 30 8.13 -17.71 6.50
CA GLN A 30 7.55 -18.33 7.71
C GLN A 30 6.28 -17.64 8.21
N ARG A 31 5.81 -16.60 7.52
CA ARG A 31 4.65 -15.79 7.92
C ARG A 31 3.40 -16.24 7.17
N THR A 32 2.24 -16.09 7.80
CA THR A 32 0.96 -16.20 7.10
C THR A 32 0.33 -14.82 7.06
N ILE A 33 0.23 -14.26 5.86
CA ILE A 33 -0.17 -12.88 5.63
C ILE A 33 -1.48 -12.84 4.86
N THR A 34 -2.38 -11.96 5.29
CA THR A 34 -3.58 -11.59 4.55
C THR A 34 -3.37 -10.24 3.88
N ALA A 35 -3.37 -10.20 2.54
CA ALA A 35 -3.46 -8.96 1.80
C ALA A 35 -4.93 -8.68 1.45
N VAL A 36 -5.38 -7.46 1.71
CA VAL A 36 -6.70 -6.97 1.28
C VAL A 36 -6.49 -5.93 0.20
N ASP A 37 -6.76 -6.30 -1.05
CA ASP A 37 -6.75 -5.38 -2.18
C ASP A 37 -8.04 -4.57 -2.18
N THR A 38 -7.93 -3.25 -2.08
CA THR A 38 -9.08 -2.33 -2.04
C THR A 38 -9.30 -1.71 -3.41
N PRO A 39 -10.52 -1.24 -3.71
CA PRO A 39 -10.72 -0.35 -4.85
C PRO A 39 -9.78 0.87 -4.79
N GLY A 40 -9.44 1.41 -5.96
CA GLY A 40 -8.61 2.62 -6.05
C GLY A 40 -9.28 3.79 -5.34
N LEU A 41 -8.50 4.50 -4.51
CA LEU A 41 -9.04 5.51 -3.60
C LEU A 41 -9.80 6.65 -4.28
N PHE A 42 -9.29 7.09 -5.44
CA PHE A 42 -9.85 8.18 -6.23
C PHE A 42 -10.46 7.70 -7.53
N ASN A 43 -11.01 6.48 -7.51
CA ASN A 43 -11.74 5.95 -8.65
C ASN A 43 -13.06 6.70 -8.84
N PRO A 44 -13.26 7.47 -9.92
CA PRO A 44 -14.53 8.15 -10.15
C PRO A 44 -15.70 7.19 -10.37
N ALA A 45 -15.44 5.90 -10.59
CA ALA A 45 -16.47 4.86 -10.71
C ALA A 45 -16.95 4.30 -9.35
N VAL A 46 -16.32 4.65 -8.23
CA VAL A 46 -16.66 4.17 -6.87
C VAL A 46 -16.92 5.39 -5.98
N SER A 47 -18.05 5.42 -5.27
CA SER A 47 -18.32 6.50 -4.34
C SER A 47 -17.47 6.38 -3.07
N ASP A 48 -17.21 7.49 -2.38
CA ASP A 48 -16.51 7.47 -1.08
C ASP A 48 -17.21 6.55 -0.07
N GLU A 49 -18.55 6.50 -0.09
CA GLU A 49 -19.34 5.63 0.78
C GLU A 49 -19.11 4.15 0.47
N ASP A 50 -19.15 3.78 -0.82
CA ASP A 50 -18.91 2.41 -1.25
C ASP A 50 -17.48 1.97 -0.93
N LEU A 51 -16.50 2.83 -1.19
CA LEU A 51 -15.10 2.56 -0.83
C LEU A 51 -14.94 2.35 0.68
N MET A 52 -15.59 3.17 1.49
CA MET A 52 -15.56 3.03 2.94
C MET A 52 -16.24 1.75 3.42
N ASN A 53 -17.34 1.35 2.78
CA ASN A 53 -17.99 0.07 3.07
C ASN A 53 -17.08 -1.10 2.70
N GLU A 54 -16.41 -1.04 1.56
CA GLU A 54 -15.46 -2.05 1.11
C GLU A 54 -14.27 -2.18 2.06
N ILE A 55 -13.68 -1.07 2.53
CA ILE A 55 -12.56 -1.16 3.47
C ILE A 55 -13.03 -1.68 4.84
N LYS A 56 -14.21 -1.27 5.33
CA LYS A 56 -14.80 -1.84 6.55
C LYS A 56 -15.05 -3.34 6.42
N ASN A 57 -15.57 -3.79 5.27
CA ASN A 57 -15.74 -5.21 4.97
C ASN A 57 -14.39 -5.93 4.98
N GLY A 58 -13.38 -5.35 4.34
CA GLY A 58 -12.00 -5.85 4.36
C GLY A 58 -11.44 -5.97 5.78
N ALA A 59 -11.67 -4.99 6.65
CA ALA A 59 -11.27 -4.99 8.07
C ALA A 59 -11.91 -6.13 8.86
N LEU A 60 -13.19 -6.40 8.63
CA LEU A 60 -13.87 -7.54 9.25
C LEU A 60 -13.24 -8.88 8.85
N THR A 61 -12.78 -9.02 7.61
CA THR A 61 -12.12 -10.27 7.14
C THR A 61 -10.70 -10.46 7.67
N SER A 62 -10.12 -9.44 8.31
CA SER A 62 -8.71 -9.41 8.70
C SER A 62 -8.48 -9.27 10.22
N ALA A 63 -9.54 -9.32 11.04
CA ALA A 63 -9.46 -9.34 12.50
C ALA A 63 -8.69 -10.58 13.05
N PRO A 64 -8.06 -10.52 14.25
CA PRO A 64 -8.03 -9.43 15.24
C PRO A 64 -6.73 -8.59 15.23
N GLY A 65 -5.85 -8.76 14.25
CA GLY A 65 -4.48 -8.21 14.26
C GLY A 65 -4.35 -6.84 13.60
N PRO A 66 -3.29 -6.07 13.90
CA PRO A 66 -3.16 -4.70 13.42
C PRO A 66 -2.92 -4.68 11.91
N HIS A 67 -3.64 -3.79 11.24
CA HIS A 67 -3.62 -3.66 9.80
C HIS A 67 -2.71 -2.51 9.43
N VAL A 68 -1.57 -2.83 8.83
CA VAL A 68 -0.80 -1.80 8.13
C VAL A 68 -1.61 -1.37 6.92
N ILE A 69 -1.66 -0.07 6.67
CA ILE A 69 -2.21 0.49 5.44
C ILE A 69 -1.04 0.72 4.50
N LEU A 70 -0.92 -0.13 3.47
CA LEU A 70 0.13 -0.02 2.47
C LEU A 70 -0.36 0.85 1.31
N LEU A 71 0.11 2.09 1.27
CA LEU A 71 -0.21 3.06 0.24
C LEU A 71 0.66 2.82 -0.99
N VAL A 72 0.09 2.31 -2.07
CA VAL A 72 0.82 1.99 -3.30
C VAL A 72 0.81 3.20 -4.24
N ILE A 73 1.99 3.75 -4.53
CA ILE A 73 2.20 4.91 -5.40
C ILE A 73 3.09 4.53 -6.58
N ARG A 74 2.75 4.98 -7.78
CA ARG A 74 3.56 4.81 -8.98
C ARG A 74 4.51 6.00 -9.14
N LEU A 75 5.80 5.73 -9.34
CA LEU A 75 6.81 6.79 -9.55
C LEU A 75 6.90 7.28 -10.99
N ASP A 76 6.26 6.60 -11.95
CA ASP A 76 6.28 6.95 -13.36
C ASP A 76 5.22 7.98 -13.77
N VAL A 77 4.42 8.45 -12.81
CA VAL A 77 3.31 9.39 -12.99
C VAL A 77 3.33 10.45 -11.89
N LYS A 78 2.66 11.58 -12.12
CA LYS A 78 2.55 12.65 -11.12
C LYS A 78 1.32 12.45 -10.27
N LEU A 79 1.45 12.74 -8.98
CA LEU A 79 0.32 12.77 -8.07
C LEU A 79 -0.73 13.80 -8.51
N THR A 80 -1.97 13.35 -8.62
CA THR A 80 -3.17 14.17 -8.85
C THR A 80 -3.48 15.05 -7.63
N GLU A 81 -4.43 15.96 -7.76
CA GLU A 81 -4.84 16.81 -6.63
C GLU A 81 -5.48 16.01 -5.50
N ASP A 82 -6.31 15.02 -5.86
CA ASP A 82 -6.99 14.17 -4.90
C ASP A 82 -5.98 13.29 -4.12
N GLU A 83 -4.99 12.75 -4.83
CA GLU A 83 -3.91 11.94 -4.23
C GLU A 83 -3.07 12.67 -3.18
N ARG A 84 -2.90 13.99 -3.33
CA ARG A 84 -2.22 14.83 -2.33
C ARG A 84 -3.00 14.92 -1.03
N ASN A 85 -4.31 14.65 -1.07
CA ASN A 85 -5.20 14.70 0.09
C ASN A 85 -5.38 13.33 0.77
N PHE A 86 -4.64 12.30 0.34
CA PHE A 86 -4.70 10.94 0.90
C PHE A 86 -4.64 10.91 2.43
N VAL A 87 -3.69 11.62 3.03
CA VAL A 87 -3.50 11.62 4.49
C VAL A 87 -4.73 12.18 5.20
N THR A 88 -5.28 13.29 4.70
CA THR A 88 -6.52 13.87 5.22
C THR A 88 -7.67 12.88 5.09
N TRP A 89 -7.78 12.21 3.94
CA TRP A 89 -8.81 11.20 3.70
C TRP A 89 -8.67 10.04 4.69
N ILE A 90 -7.47 9.51 4.92
CA ILE A 90 -7.25 8.44 5.91
C ILE A 90 -7.62 8.89 7.31
N GLN A 91 -7.20 10.08 7.72
CA GLN A 91 -7.48 10.58 9.07
C GLN A 91 -8.99 10.75 9.30
N ASN A 92 -9.71 11.27 8.31
CA ASN A 92 -11.16 11.44 8.38
C ASN A 92 -11.92 10.10 8.45
N ASN A 93 -11.39 9.05 7.84
CA ASN A 93 -12.10 7.79 7.64
C ASN A 93 -11.68 6.66 8.61
N PHE A 94 -10.40 6.62 8.99
CA PHE A 94 -9.79 5.62 9.87
C PHE A 94 -9.38 6.18 11.24
N GLY A 95 -9.53 7.48 11.44
CA GLY A 95 -9.13 8.20 12.64
C GLY A 95 -7.74 8.81 12.53
N GLU A 96 -7.44 9.81 13.36
CA GLU A 96 -6.20 10.57 13.31
C GLU A 96 -4.94 9.69 13.44
N ASP A 97 -5.02 8.62 14.24
CA ASP A 97 -3.93 7.68 14.48
C ASP A 97 -3.66 6.73 13.30
N ALA A 98 -4.55 6.65 12.31
CA ALA A 98 -4.41 5.69 11.21
C ALA A 98 -3.14 5.93 10.39
N VAL A 99 -2.69 7.19 10.28
CA VAL A 99 -1.45 7.54 9.59
C VAL A 99 -0.22 6.90 10.24
N ASN A 100 -0.26 6.64 11.55
CA ASN A 100 0.81 5.94 12.29
C ASN A 100 0.96 4.47 11.86
N TYR A 101 -0.06 3.92 11.20
CA TYR A 101 -0.08 2.57 10.65
C TYR A 101 0.00 2.56 9.12
N THR A 102 0.24 3.72 8.49
CA THR A 102 0.41 3.84 7.04
C THR A 102 1.87 3.71 6.65
N PHE A 103 2.12 2.91 5.61
CA PHE A 103 3.44 2.69 5.01
C PHE A 103 3.35 2.97 3.51
N ILE A 104 4.26 3.77 2.95
CA ILE A 104 4.25 4.09 1.52
C ILE A 104 5.04 3.04 0.74
N LEU A 105 4.47 2.50 -0.32
CA LEU A 105 5.15 1.61 -1.24
C LEU A 105 5.20 2.22 -2.64
N PHE A 106 6.39 2.59 -3.06
CA PHE A 106 6.65 3.02 -4.42
C PHE A 106 6.75 1.84 -5.38
N THR A 107 6.21 2.00 -6.57
CA THR A 107 6.31 1.03 -7.67
C THR A 107 6.78 1.73 -8.94
N HIS A 108 7.16 0.94 -9.95
CA HIS A 108 7.64 1.45 -11.23
C HIS A 108 8.91 2.30 -11.10
N ALA A 109 9.74 2.03 -10.09
CA ALA A 109 11.06 2.64 -9.96
C ALA A 109 11.96 2.32 -11.18
N ASP A 110 11.71 1.20 -11.87
CA ASP A 110 12.38 0.83 -13.12
C ASP A 110 12.08 1.78 -14.29
N HIS A 111 11.05 2.63 -14.19
CA HIS A 111 10.71 3.63 -15.20
C HIS A 111 11.42 4.98 -14.99
N LEU A 112 12.24 5.13 -13.95
CA LEU A 112 12.96 6.37 -13.64
C LEU A 112 14.17 6.66 -14.55
N ASN A 113 14.39 5.89 -15.62
CA ASN A 113 15.46 6.12 -16.61
C ASN A 113 16.87 6.28 -16.00
N GLY A 114 17.17 5.55 -14.92
CA GLY A 114 18.46 5.59 -14.22
C GLY A 114 18.56 6.63 -13.11
N GLU A 115 17.51 7.43 -12.86
CA GLU A 115 17.38 8.23 -11.65
C GLU A 115 17.08 7.32 -10.45
N SER A 116 17.69 7.63 -9.30
CA SER A 116 17.42 6.91 -8.04
C SER A 116 16.04 7.29 -7.48
N VAL A 117 15.43 6.39 -6.71
CA VAL A 117 14.15 6.68 -6.05
C VAL A 117 14.30 7.89 -5.12
N GLU A 118 15.42 7.99 -4.43
CA GLU A 118 15.74 9.07 -3.50
C GLU A 118 15.85 10.43 -4.22
N ASP A 119 16.51 10.48 -5.38
CA ASP A 119 16.61 11.73 -6.16
C ASP A 119 15.25 12.14 -6.74
N HIS A 120 14.46 11.17 -7.17
CA HIS A 120 13.10 11.42 -7.65
C HIS A 120 12.21 12.02 -6.54
N ILE A 121 12.26 11.44 -5.33
CA ILE A 121 11.56 11.96 -4.14
C ILE A 121 12.02 13.38 -3.82
N ARG A 122 13.33 13.65 -3.80
CA ARG A 122 13.88 14.99 -3.51
C ARG A 122 13.40 16.07 -4.46
N ARG A 123 13.05 15.71 -5.70
CA ARG A 123 12.51 16.62 -6.71
C ARG A 123 11.01 16.82 -6.64
N SER A 124 10.30 16.02 -5.85
CA SER A 124 8.85 16.07 -5.73
C SER A 124 8.45 16.51 -4.31
N PRO A 125 8.09 17.80 -4.13
CA PRO A 125 7.61 18.29 -2.84
C PRO A 125 6.38 17.54 -2.33
N ASP A 126 5.55 17.02 -3.24
CA ASP A 126 4.34 16.28 -2.89
C ASP A 126 4.67 14.90 -2.32
N LEU A 127 5.63 14.19 -2.91
CA LEU A 127 6.10 12.91 -2.39
C LEU A 127 6.79 13.10 -1.04
N GLN A 128 7.65 14.11 -0.91
CA GLN A 128 8.28 14.45 0.37
C GLN A 128 7.24 14.72 1.45
N ARG A 129 6.22 15.54 1.15
CA ARG A 129 5.15 15.83 2.10
C ARG A 129 4.40 14.56 2.54
N LEU A 130 4.04 13.68 1.62
CA LEU A 130 3.37 12.42 1.97
C LEU A 130 4.24 11.52 2.84
N ILE A 131 5.52 11.40 2.50
CA ILE A 131 6.51 10.64 3.27
C ILE A 131 6.66 11.22 4.68
N ASP A 132 6.79 12.53 4.81
CA ASP A 132 6.91 13.22 6.10
C ASP A 132 5.66 13.02 6.96
N GLN A 133 4.47 13.06 6.35
CA GLN A 133 3.21 12.78 7.04
C GLN A 133 3.10 11.32 7.51
N CYS A 134 3.86 10.40 6.91
CA CYS A 134 3.97 9.01 7.31
C CYS A 134 5.28 8.72 8.09
N ASP A 135 5.82 9.71 8.81
CA ASP A 135 7.10 9.68 9.56
C ASP A 135 8.28 9.05 8.80
N GLY A 136 8.41 9.33 7.51
CA GLY A 136 9.52 8.81 6.70
C GLY A 136 9.37 7.36 6.25
N ARG A 137 8.23 6.71 6.50
CA ARG A 137 8.00 5.30 6.15
C ARG A 137 7.71 5.11 4.66
N TYR A 138 8.72 4.67 3.93
CA TYR A 138 8.52 4.21 2.56
C TYR A 138 9.44 3.05 2.19
N HIS A 139 9.04 2.30 1.16
CA HIS A 139 9.83 1.26 0.50
C HIS A 139 9.59 1.33 -1.01
N SER A 140 10.42 0.69 -1.83
CA SER A 140 10.25 0.68 -3.29
C SER A 140 10.31 -0.73 -3.87
N PHE A 141 9.38 -1.04 -4.76
CA PHE A 141 9.24 -2.33 -5.42
C PHE A 141 9.48 -2.24 -6.92
N ASN A 142 10.05 -3.32 -7.45
CA ASN A 142 9.98 -3.64 -8.86
C ASN A 142 9.05 -4.85 -9.06
N ASN A 143 7.78 -4.57 -9.38
CA ASN A 143 6.77 -5.61 -9.61
C ASN A 143 7.06 -6.51 -10.84
N ARG A 144 8.02 -6.15 -11.69
CA ARG A 144 8.50 -7.01 -12.79
C ARG A 144 9.53 -8.04 -12.32
N ASP A 145 10.29 -7.72 -11.27
CA ASP A 145 11.26 -8.62 -10.68
C ASP A 145 10.65 -9.42 -9.52
N ARG A 146 9.73 -10.33 -9.85
CA ARG A 146 9.07 -11.20 -8.86
C ARG A 146 10.00 -12.26 -8.25
N ARG A 147 11.23 -12.39 -8.77
CA ARG A 147 12.22 -13.35 -8.26
C ARG A 147 13.03 -12.77 -7.11
N ASN A 148 13.12 -11.44 -7.05
CA ASN A 148 13.69 -10.75 -5.92
C ASN A 148 12.74 -10.84 -4.72
N THR A 149 12.95 -11.86 -3.88
CA THR A 149 12.21 -12.05 -2.62
C THR A 149 12.69 -11.13 -1.51
N ASP A 150 13.85 -10.49 -1.68
CA ASP A 150 14.46 -9.63 -0.66
C ASP A 150 13.61 -8.37 -0.49
N GLN A 151 13.11 -7.77 -1.57
CA GLN A 151 12.18 -6.61 -1.51
C GLN A 151 10.95 -6.93 -0.65
N VAL A 152 10.40 -8.14 -0.78
CA VAL A 152 9.22 -8.57 -0.01
C VAL A 152 9.60 -8.78 1.46
N THR A 153 10.75 -9.40 1.71
CA THR A 153 11.22 -9.68 3.08
C THR A 153 11.52 -8.39 3.82
N GLU A 154 12.23 -7.45 3.20
CA GLU A 154 12.57 -6.14 3.75
C GLU A 154 11.31 -5.33 4.08
N LEU A 155 10.35 -5.26 3.15
CA LEU A 155 9.07 -4.58 3.38
C LEU A 155 8.34 -5.16 4.60
N LEU A 156 8.22 -6.50 4.68
CA LEU A 156 7.51 -7.14 5.80
C LEU A 156 8.21 -6.87 7.14
N GLU A 157 9.54 -6.86 7.17
CA GLU A 157 10.30 -6.52 8.38
C GLU A 157 10.13 -5.05 8.78
N GLU A 158 10.08 -4.13 7.83
CA GLU A 158 9.81 -2.71 8.08
C GLU A 158 8.41 -2.49 8.64
N MET A 159 7.40 -3.15 8.06
CA MET A 159 6.02 -3.14 8.55
C MET A 159 5.92 -3.75 9.95
N GLU A 160 6.65 -4.83 10.23
CA GLU A 160 6.73 -5.44 11.56
C GLU A 160 7.43 -4.53 12.58
N ARG A 161 8.44 -3.75 12.19
CA ARG A 161 9.07 -2.74 13.06
C ARG A 161 8.13 -1.60 13.42
N MET A 162 7.25 -1.23 12.48
CA MET A 162 6.24 -0.20 12.68
C MET A 162 5.17 -0.64 13.68
N LEU A 163 4.75 -1.90 13.62
CA LEU A 163 3.87 -2.50 14.62
C LEU A 163 4.69 -2.70 15.91
N LEU A 164 4.32 -2.07 17.03
CA LEU A 164 4.97 -2.22 18.36
C LEU A 164 5.76 -3.54 18.48
N GLN A 165 7.06 -3.50 18.82
CA GLN A 165 8.11 -4.56 18.77
C GLN A 165 7.75 -6.01 19.17
N HIS A 166 6.51 -6.31 19.57
CA HIS A 166 5.98 -7.62 19.94
C HIS A 166 4.71 -8.04 19.18
N ARG A 167 4.28 -7.34 18.11
CA ARG A 167 3.12 -7.71 17.30
C ARG A 167 3.55 -8.19 15.91
N ALA A 168 3.35 -9.48 15.64
CA ALA A 168 3.58 -10.04 14.30
C ALA A 168 2.58 -9.47 13.29
N LEU A 169 3.05 -9.10 12.10
CA LEU A 169 2.21 -8.70 10.98
C LEU A 169 1.35 -9.90 10.55
N LYS A 170 0.03 -9.69 10.47
CA LYS A 170 -0.93 -10.72 10.03
C LYS A 170 -1.74 -10.29 8.82
N ALA A 171 -2.01 -9.00 8.69
CA ALA A 171 -2.79 -8.46 7.60
C ALA A 171 -2.34 -7.03 7.26
N PHE A 172 -2.52 -6.66 6.00
CA PHE A 172 -2.41 -5.28 5.55
C PHE A 172 -3.42 -4.99 4.43
N PHE A 173 -3.77 -3.71 4.31
CA PHE A 173 -4.57 -3.20 3.20
C PHE A 173 -3.66 -2.68 2.11
N LEU A 174 -3.87 -3.12 0.88
CA LEU A 174 -3.29 -2.51 -0.31
C LEU A 174 -4.24 -1.42 -0.76
N VAL A 175 -3.85 -0.17 -0.54
CA VAL A 175 -4.62 0.99 -0.99
C VAL A 175 -3.85 1.62 -2.14
N GLY A 176 -4.32 1.38 -3.36
CA GLY A 176 -3.81 2.05 -4.56
C GLY A 176 -4.40 3.44 -4.69
N LEU A 177 -3.55 4.41 -5.07
CA LEU A 177 -3.99 5.75 -5.43
C LEU A 177 -4.62 5.83 -6.83
N GLU A 178 -4.19 4.93 -7.72
CA GLU A 178 -4.66 4.84 -9.10
C GLU A 178 -5.41 3.52 -9.38
N CYS A 179 -6.30 3.57 -10.38
CA CYS A 179 -7.01 2.42 -10.97
C CYS A 179 -6.26 1.84 -12.17
#